data_AF-A0A7J9GHF5-F1
#
_entry.id   AF-A0A7J9GHF5-F1
#
_cell.length_a   1.000
_cell.length_b   1.000
_cell.length_c   1.000
_cell.angle_alpha   90.00
_cell.angle_beta   90.00
_cell.angle_gamma   90.00
#
_symmetry.space_group_name_H-M   'P 1'
#
loop_
_entity.id
_entity.type
_entity.pdbx_description
1 polymer ?
#
loop_
_entity_poly.entity_id
_entity_poly.type
_entity_poly.pdbx_seq_one_letter_code
_entity_poly.pdbx_strand_id
1 'polypeptide(L)'
;MIVQAIGLLDDLDKELNTYAMRIREWYGWHFPELTRIVQDNIHYAKTVKLMGDRANAAKLDFSEILPEEVEIELKEAAVISMGTEVNDLDLMNIKELCDQVLSLSEYRAQLYDYLKSRMNTVAPNLTALVGELVGARLIAHGGSLLNLAKQPGSTVQILGAEKALFRALKTKHSTPKYGLIYHASLVGQAAPKHKGKISRSLAAKAALAIRCDALGDDQDNSMGLENRAKLEARLRALEGKELGRSAGSAKGKPKIE
;
A
#
# COMPACT_ATOMS: atom_id res chain seq x y z
N MET A 1 -15.89 -9.63 -10.42
CA MET A 1 -14.93 -8.72 -11.09
C MET A 1 -14.01 -8.01 -10.10
N ILE A 2 -14.51 -7.30 -9.08
CA ILE A 2 -13.66 -6.65 -8.05
C ILE A 2 -12.67 -7.64 -7.40
N VAL A 3 -13.14 -8.81 -6.99
CA VAL A 3 -12.30 -9.86 -6.37
C VAL A 3 -11.16 -10.32 -7.29
N GLN A 4 -11.43 -10.44 -8.59
CA GLN A 4 -10.42 -10.83 -9.58
C GLN A 4 -9.43 -9.68 -9.84
N ALA A 5 -9.93 -8.44 -9.92
CA ALA A 5 -9.09 -7.27 -10.15
C ALA A 5 -8.10 -7.02 -9.00
N ILE A 6 -8.52 -7.17 -7.74
CA ILE A 6 -7.61 -7.03 -6.60
C ILE A 6 -6.62 -8.19 -6.49
N GLY A 7 -7.05 -9.42 -6.79
CA GLY A 7 -6.15 -10.57 -6.86
C GLY A 7 -5.07 -10.38 -7.93
N LEU A 8 -5.48 -9.95 -9.13
CA LEU A 8 -4.55 -9.60 -10.20
C LEU A 8 -3.61 -8.45 -9.81
N LEU A 9 -4.09 -7.43 -9.10
CA LEU A 9 -3.25 -6.33 -8.62
C LEU A 9 -2.19 -6.83 -7.63
N ASP A 10 -2.58 -7.67 -6.67
CA ASP A 10 -1.64 -8.23 -5.67
C ASP A 10 -0.64 -9.22 -6.33
N ASP A 11 -1.02 -9.91 -7.40
CA ASP A 11 -0.10 -10.77 -8.16
C ASP A 11 0.84 -9.96 -9.07
N LEU A 12 0.33 -8.92 -9.74
CA LEU A 12 1.16 -7.98 -10.51
C LEU A 12 2.23 -7.32 -9.63
N ASP A 13 1.90 -6.95 -8.38
CA ASP A 13 2.87 -6.39 -7.44
C ASP A 13 4.03 -7.36 -7.15
N LYS A 14 3.75 -8.66 -7.00
CA LYS A 14 4.77 -9.70 -6.76
C LYS A 14 5.61 -9.96 -8.01
N GLU A 15 4.97 -10.07 -9.16
CA GLU A 15 5.65 -10.34 -10.43
C GLU A 15 6.52 -9.16 -10.84
N LEU A 16 6.02 -7.92 -10.71
CA LEU A 16 6.78 -6.70 -10.98
C LEU A 16 8.04 -6.65 -10.11
N ASN A 17 7.93 -6.95 -8.81
CA ASN A 17 9.11 -7.01 -7.94
C ASN A 17 10.08 -8.13 -8.34
N THR A 18 9.57 -9.30 -8.72
CA THR A 18 10.41 -10.43 -9.16
C THR A 18 11.15 -10.10 -10.45
N TYR A 19 10.47 -9.52 -11.45
CA TYR A 19 11.09 -9.09 -12.69
C TYR A 19 12.07 -7.93 -12.48
N ALA A 20 11.76 -6.97 -11.61
CA ALA A 20 12.67 -5.89 -11.28
C ALA A 20 13.98 -6.41 -10.63
N MET A 21 13.87 -7.35 -9.68
CA MET A 21 15.05 -7.99 -9.09
C MET A 21 15.85 -8.78 -10.14
N ARG A 22 15.18 -9.44 -11.10
CA ARG A 22 15.84 -10.12 -12.20
C ARG A 22 16.61 -9.16 -13.11
N ILE A 23 16.03 -8.01 -13.46
CA ILE A 23 16.72 -6.97 -14.25
C ILE A 23 17.95 -6.46 -13.51
N ARG A 24 17.87 -6.26 -12.19
CA ARG A 24 19.01 -5.83 -11.37
C ARG A 24 20.14 -6.84 -11.36
N GLU A 25 19.83 -8.11 -11.15
CA GLU A 25 20.83 -9.18 -11.19
C GLU A 25 21.46 -9.31 -12.58
N TRP A 26 20.65 -9.24 -13.64
CA TRP A 26 21.12 -9.44 -15.00
C TRP A 26 21.99 -8.28 -15.49
N TYR A 27 21.52 -7.04 -15.31
CA TYR A 27 22.30 -5.86 -15.67
C TYR A 27 23.44 -5.59 -14.69
N GLY A 28 23.37 -6.10 -13.46
CA GLY A 28 24.42 -5.99 -12.45
C GLY A 28 25.75 -6.65 -12.86
N TRP A 29 25.76 -7.59 -13.81
CA TRP A 29 26.99 -8.10 -14.41
C TRP A 29 27.72 -7.03 -15.22
N HIS A 30 26.96 -6.18 -15.92
CA HIS A 30 27.50 -5.10 -16.74
C HIS A 30 27.80 -3.84 -15.93
N PHE A 31 26.91 -3.49 -15.00
CA PHE A 31 27.05 -2.30 -14.18
C PHE A 31 26.53 -2.53 -12.75
N PRO A 32 27.34 -3.14 -11.87
CA PRO A 32 26.92 -3.51 -10.51
C PRO A 32 26.64 -2.28 -9.63
N GLU A 33 27.34 -1.17 -9.84
CA GLU A 33 27.23 0.03 -9.01
C GLU A 33 25.85 0.71 -9.13
N LEU A 34 25.17 0.54 -10.28
CA LEU A 34 23.82 1.09 -10.52
C LEU A 34 22.80 0.61 -9.49
N THR A 35 22.91 -0.65 -9.06
CA THR A 35 21.96 -1.24 -8.10
C THR A 35 22.04 -0.56 -6.73
N ARG A 36 23.21 -0.02 -6.38
CA ARG A 36 23.42 0.71 -5.12
C ARG A 36 22.92 2.16 -5.22
N ILE A 37 23.10 2.78 -6.38
CA ILE A 37 22.76 4.18 -6.64
C ILE A 37 21.24 4.34 -6.77
N VAL A 38 20.59 3.53 -7.61
CA VAL A 38 19.14 3.63 -7.88
C VAL A 38 18.38 2.57 -7.10
N GLN A 39 17.79 2.97 -5.97
CA GLN A 39 17.02 2.07 -5.11
C GLN A 39 15.62 1.75 -5.62
N ASP A 40 15.02 2.62 -6.43
CA ASP A 40 13.69 2.33 -6.99
C ASP A 40 13.76 1.45 -8.23
N ASN A 41 12.86 0.48 -8.30
CA ASN A 41 12.83 -0.55 -9.34
C ASN A 41 12.40 0.01 -10.70
N ILE A 42 11.43 0.92 -10.70
CA ILE A 42 10.90 1.50 -11.94
C ILE A 42 11.90 2.48 -12.55
N HIS A 43 12.48 3.35 -11.72
CA HIS A 43 13.55 4.26 -12.18
C HIS A 43 14.78 3.48 -12.67
N TYR A 44 15.13 2.37 -12.03
CA TYR A 44 16.20 1.48 -12.50
C TYR A 44 15.92 0.96 -13.92
N ALA A 45 14.74 0.41 -14.17
CA ALA A 45 14.36 -0.10 -15.49
C ALA A 45 14.37 1.00 -16.57
N LYS A 46 13.89 2.21 -16.25
CA LYS A 46 13.94 3.37 -17.16
C LYS A 46 15.39 3.78 -17.48
N THR A 47 16.26 3.80 -16.48
CA THR A 47 17.67 4.18 -16.62
C THR A 47 18.42 3.18 -17.49
N VAL A 48 18.25 1.87 -17.24
CA VAL A 48 18.86 0.80 -18.04
C VAL A 48 18.39 0.86 -19.50
N LYS A 49 17.09 1.12 -19.72
CA LYS A 49 16.53 1.27 -21.06
C LYS A 49 17.19 2.41 -21.84
N LEU A 50 17.34 3.58 -21.23
CA LEU A 50 17.95 4.74 -21.89
C LEU A 50 19.45 4.57 -22.09
N MET A 51 20.17 4.14 -21.05
CA MET A 51 21.63 4.07 -21.07
C MET A 51 22.12 2.98 -22.02
N GLY A 52 21.54 1.77 -21.93
CA GLY A 52 22.06 0.60 -22.62
C GLY A 52 23.48 0.27 -22.16
N ASP A 53 24.48 0.72 -22.92
CA ASP A 53 25.89 0.48 -22.66
C ASP A 53 26.52 1.64 -21.87
N ARG A 54 27.50 1.34 -21.01
CA ARG A 54 28.18 2.32 -20.14
C ARG A 54 28.83 3.46 -20.92
N ALA A 55 29.32 3.20 -22.14
CA ALA A 55 29.91 4.23 -23.00
C ALA A 55 28.90 5.35 -23.40
N ASN A 56 27.60 5.03 -23.40
CA ASN A 56 26.55 6.00 -23.72
C ASN A 56 26.09 6.79 -22.49
N ALA A 57 26.45 6.36 -21.27
CA ALA A 57 26.10 7.05 -20.03
C ALA A 57 26.64 8.50 -19.98
N ALA A 58 27.80 8.74 -20.58
CA ALA A 58 28.42 10.07 -20.61
C ALA A 58 27.76 11.02 -21.63
N LYS A 59 27.04 10.49 -22.62
CA LYS A 59 26.44 11.27 -23.72
C LYS A 59 24.96 11.59 -23.51
N LEU A 60 24.29 10.79 -22.68
CA LEU A 60 22.85 10.89 -22.44
C LEU A 60 22.57 11.70 -21.17
N ASP A 61 21.44 12.39 -21.19
CA ASP A 61 20.91 13.17 -20.08
C ASP A 61 19.81 12.35 -19.39
N PHE A 62 19.90 12.23 -18.06
CA PHE A 62 18.97 11.44 -17.24
C PHE A 62 18.03 12.32 -16.40
N SER A 63 18.03 13.63 -16.61
CA SER A 63 17.28 14.63 -15.85
C SER A 63 15.76 14.36 -15.74
N GLU A 64 15.15 13.65 -16.71
CA GLU A 64 13.72 13.31 -16.67
C GLU A 64 13.39 12.13 -15.74
N ILE A 65 14.37 11.32 -15.37
CA ILE A 65 14.17 10.07 -14.63
C ILE A 65 14.79 10.15 -13.24
N LEU A 66 15.97 10.76 -13.11
CA LEU A 66 16.72 10.78 -11.87
C LEU A 66 16.94 12.23 -11.39
N PRO A 67 16.99 12.46 -10.08
CA PRO A 67 17.48 13.73 -9.53
C PRO A 67 18.94 13.99 -9.97
N GLU A 68 19.30 15.27 -10.15
CA GLU A 68 20.63 15.69 -10.62
C GLU A 68 21.78 15.11 -9.77
N GLU A 69 21.59 15.00 -8.45
CA GLU A 69 22.59 14.41 -7.54
C GLU A 69 22.91 12.94 -7.90
N VAL A 70 21.86 12.16 -8.19
CA VAL A 70 21.98 10.73 -8.52
C VAL A 70 22.54 10.54 -9.92
N GLU A 71 22.25 11.47 -10.84
CA GLU A 71 22.81 11.44 -12.19
C GLU A 71 24.32 11.71 -12.22
N ILE A 72 24.82 12.62 -11.40
CA ILE A 72 26.27 12.87 -11.28
C ILE A 72 26.97 11.61 -10.75
N GLU A 73 26.45 11.02 -9.67
CA GLU A 73 26.99 9.77 -9.12
C GLU A 73 26.95 8.62 -10.14
N LEU A 74 25.89 8.54 -10.95
CA LEU A 74 25.75 7.56 -12.02
C LEU A 74 26.85 7.72 -13.08
N LYS A 75 27.11 8.95 -13.54
CA LYS A 75 28.14 9.24 -14.56
C LYS A 75 29.55 8.98 -14.03
N GLU A 76 29.83 9.34 -12.78
CA GLU A 76 31.11 9.03 -12.14
C GLU A 76 31.31 7.51 -11.99
N ALA A 77 30.28 6.80 -11.53
CA ALA A 77 30.32 5.35 -11.38
C ALA A 77 30.46 4.62 -12.72
N ALA A 78 29.88 5.15 -13.82
CA ALA A 78 30.03 4.55 -15.14
C ALA A 78 31.48 4.55 -15.65
N VAL A 79 32.29 5.55 -15.27
CA VAL A 79 33.71 5.64 -15.66
C VAL A 79 34.59 4.69 -14.84
N ILE A 80 34.25 4.46 -13.56
CA ILE A 80 35.06 3.67 -12.61
C ILE A 80 34.55 2.23 -12.49
N SER A 81 33.46 1.88 -13.19
CA SER A 81 32.74 0.62 -13.01
C SER A 81 33.61 -0.61 -13.22
N MET A 82 33.45 -1.61 -12.34
CA MET A 82 34.12 -2.90 -12.42
C MET A 82 33.35 -3.95 -13.25
N GLY A 83 32.23 -3.58 -13.86
CA GLY A 83 31.40 -4.51 -14.62
C GLY A 83 32.01 -4.98 -15.94
N THR A 84 31.54 -6.12 -16.43
CA THR A 84 32.02 -6.73 -17.68
C THR A 84 31.30 -6.18 -18.90
N GLU A 85 31.97 -6.10 -20.03
CA GLU A 85 31.30 -5.79 -21.30
C GLU A 85 30.34 -6.92 -21.69
N VAL A 86 29.16 -6.55 -22.15
CA VAL A 86 28.07 -7.47 -22.50
C VAL A 86 27.80 -7.35 -24.00
N ASN A 87 27.46 -8.47 -24.63
CA ASN A 87 27.18 -8.50 -26.06
C ASN A 87 25.89 -7.72 -26.39
N ASP A 88 25.83 -7.13 -27.59
CA ASP A 88 24.68 -6.33 -28.04
C ASP A 88 23.38 -7.14 -28.03
N LEU A 89 23.44 -8.43 -28.37
CA LEU A 89 22.29 -9.36 -28.31
C LEU A 89 21.71 -9.49 -26.90
N ASP A 90 22.57 -9.63 -25.89
CA ASP A 90 22.14 -9.74 -24.50
C ASP A 90 21.58 -8.41 -24.00
N LEU A 91 22.19 -7.30 -24.42
CA LEU A 91 21.75 -5.95 -24.09
C LEU A 91 20.38 -5.63 -24.71
N MET A 92 20.09 -6.12 -25.92
CA MET A 92 18.75 -6.04 -26.52
C MET A 92 17.72 -6.80 -25.68
N ASN A 93 18.01 -8.03 -25.27
CA ASN A 93 17.10 -8.82 -24.42
C ASN A 93 16.83 -8.15 -23.07
N ILE A 94 17.86 -7.53 -22.45
CA ILE A 94 17.70 -6.77 -21.21
C ILE A 94 16.79 -5.56 -21.42
N LYS A 95 16.94 -4.84 -22.53
CA LYS A 95 16.08 -3.70 -22.88
C LYS A 95 14.63 -4.13 -23.09
N GLU A 96 14.40 -5.23 -23.78
CA GLU A 96 13.04 -5.79 -23.96
C GLU A 96 12.39 -6.15 -22.62
N LEU A 97 13.16 -6.75 -21.70
CA LEU A 97 12.66 -7.04 -20.35
C LEU A 97 12.32 -5.75 -19.58
N CYS A 98 13.12 -4.70 -19.73
CA CYS A 98 12.82 -3.39 -19.15
C CYS A 98 11.50 -2.82 -19.72
N ASP A 99 11.28 -2.93 -21.02
CA ASP A 99 10.04 -2.51 -21.67
C ASP A 99 8.82 -3.28 -21.14
N GLN A 100 8.96 -4.59 -20.96
CA GLN A 100 7.91 -5.40 -20.35
C GLN A 100 7.59 -4.93 -18.93
N VAL A 101 8.58 -4.68 -18.08
CA VAL A 101 8.36 -4.20 -16.71
C VAL A 101 7.70 -2.82 -16.68
N LEU A 102 8.10 -1.91 -17.58
CA LEU A 102 7.47 -0.59 -17.69
C LEU A 102 6.01 -0.71 -18.13
N SER A 103 5.72 -1.54 -19.14
CA SER A 103 4.35 -1.79 -19.59
C SER A 103 3.46 -2.41 -18.50
N LEU A 104 4.01 -3.33 -17.69
CA LEU A 104 3.31 -3.92 -16.55
C LEU A 104 3.05 -2.88 -15.45
N SER A 105 3.98 -1.97 -15.20
CA SER A 105 3.80 -0.87 -14.25
C SER A 105 2.70 0.10 -14.70
N GLU A 106 2.62 0.41 -15.99
CA GLU A 106 1.55 1.24 -16.55
C GLU A 106 0.20 0.52 -16.47
N TYR A 107 0.15 -0.76 -16.85
CA TYR A 107 -1.05 -1.58 -16.73
C TYR A 107 -1.55 -1.68 -15.29
N ARG A 108 -0.63 -1.81 -14.32
CA ARG A 108 -0.96 -1.78 -12.89
C ARG A 108 -1.65 -0.47 -12.49
N ALA A 109 -1.16 0.68 -12.96
CA ALA A 109 -1.77 1.97 -12.68
C ALA A 109 -3.18 2.06 -13.28
N GLN A 110 -3.35 1.62 -14.53
CA GLN A 110 -4.66 1.55 -15.18
C GLN A 110 -5.64 0.62 -14.44
N LEU A 111 -5.16 -0.54 -13.99
CA LEU A 111 -5.97 -1.49 -13.23
C LEU A 111 -6.40 -0.91 -11.87
N TYR A 112 -5.53 -0.13 -11.24
CA TYR A 112 -5.84 0.58 -10.00
C TYR A 112 -6.97 1.61 -10.21
N ASP A 113 -6.88 2.42 -11.28
CA ASP A 113 -7.91 3.40 -11.61
C ASP A 113 -9.25 2.73 -11.96
N TYR A 114 -9.20 1.61 -12.69
CA TYR A 114 -10.37 0.77 -12.94
C TYR A 114 -10.98 0.26 -11.63
N LEU A 115 -10.17 -0.26 -10.71
CA LEU A 115 -10.63 -0.75 -9.41
C LEU A 115 -11.29 0.38 -8.60
N LYS A 116 -10.70 1.59 -8.60
CA LYS A 116 -11.24 2.77 -7.94
C LYS A 116 -12.62 3.17 -8.50
N SER A 117 -12.75 3.24 -9.82
CA SER A 117 -14.03 3.53 -10.47
C SER A 117 -15.10 2.48 -10.11
N ARG A 118 -14.76 1.18 -10.25
CA ARG A 118 -15.68 0.09 -9.95
C ARG A 118 -16.08 0.01 -8.48
N MET A 119 -15.17 0.32 -7.57
CA MET A 119 -15.48 0.31 -6.14
C MET A 119 -16.45 1.43 -5.78
N ASN A 120 -16.27 2.63 -6.34
CA ASN A 120 -17.21 3.75 -6.12
C ASN A 120 -18.61 3.44 -6.64
N THR A 121 -18.76 2.69 -7.74
CA THR A 121 -20.07 2.26 -8.25
C THR A 121 -20.70 1.14 -7.41
N VAL A 122 -19.91 0.22 -6.86
CA VAL A 122 -20.43 -0.99 -6.19
C VAL A 122 -20.63 -0.80 -4.69
N ALA A 123 -19.70 -0.13 -4.02
CA ALA A 123 -19.71 0.07 -2.58
C ALA A 123 -19.25 1.49 -2.22
N PRO A 124 -20.05 2.52 -2.57
CA PRO A 124 -19.72 3.92 -2.32
C PRO A 124 -19.50 4.25 -0.83
N ASN A 125 -20.35 3.73 0.07
CA ASN A 125 -20.27 4.06 1.49
C ASN A 125 -19.07 3.39 2.16
N LEU A 126 -18.77 2.14 1.80
CA LEU A 126 -17.56 1.46 2.25
C LEU A 126 -16.30 2.21 1.79
N THR A 127 -16.27 2.64 0.53
CA THR A 127 -15.14 3.38 -0.04
C THR A 127 -14.86 4.66 0.71
N ALA A 128 -15.90 5.46 1.01
CA ALA A 128 -15.76 6.68 1.80
C ALA A 128 -15.17 6.43 3.20
N LEU A 129 -15.46 5.28 3.81
CA LEU A 129 -14.99 4.94 5.15
C LEU A 129 -13.56 4.40 5.20
N VAL A 130 -13.26 3.34 4.44
CA VAL A 130 -11.99 2.61 4.56
C VAL A 130 -11.02 2.85 3.41
N GLY A 131 -11.49 3.42 2.30
CA GLY A 131 -10.75 3.57 1.05
C GLY A 131 -10.93 2.38 0.09
N GLU A 132 -10.57 2.60 -1.16
CA GLU A 132 -10.82 1.71 -2.29
C GLU A 132 -10.08 0.37 -2.13
N LEU A 133 -8.77 0.41 -1.83
CA LEU A 133 -7.94 -0.79 -1.72
C LEU A 133 -8.34 -1.68 -0.55
N VAL A 134 -8.57 -1.07 0.62
CA VAL A 134 -8.96 -1.81 1.82
C VAL A 134 -10.37 -2.38 1.64
N GLY A 135 -11.29 -1.62 1.05
CA GLY A 135 -12.62 -2.09 0.68
C GLY A 135 -12.57 -3.28 -0.28
N ALA A 136 -11.73 -3.20 -1.33
CA ALA A 136 -11.54 -4.29 -2.29
C ALA A 136 -11.03 -5.57 -1.62
N ARG A 137 -10.03 -5.46 -0.75
CA ARG A 137 -9.48 -6.60 -0.02
C ARG A 137 -10.50 -7.21 0.96
N LEU A 138 -11.32 -6.39 1.62
CA LEU A 138 -12.40 -6.89 2.48
C LEU A 138 -13.44 -7.68 1.67
N ILE A 139 -13.85 -7.17 0.51
CA ILE A 139 -14.81 -7.86 -0.38
C ILE A 139 -14.19 -9.16 -0.93
N ALA A 140 -12.93 -9.13 -1.34
CA ALA A 140 -12.23 -10.31 -1.84
C ALA A 140 -12.12 -11.42 -0.80
N HIS A 141 -11.75 -11.06 0.44
CA HIS A 141 -11.68 -12.03 1.53
C HIS A 141 -13.06 -12.53 1.97
N GLY A 142 -14.09 -11.69 1.86
CA GLY A 142 -15.49 -12.10 2.03
C GLY A 142 -16.04 -12.95 0.88
N GLY A 143 -15.34 -13.04 -0.25
CA GLY A 143 -15.76 -13.71 -1.49
C GLY A 143 -16.79 -12.93 -2.30
N SER A 144 -17.79 -12.34 -1.64
CA SER A 144 -18.77 -11.45 -2.26
C SER A 144 -19.22 -10.35 -1.31
N LEU A 145 -19.75 -9.24 -1.86
CA LEU A 145 -20.28 -8.13 -1.07
C LEU A 145 -21.44 -8.59 -0.16
N LEU A 146 -22.33 -9.43 -0.69
CA LEU A 146 -23.47 -9.97 0.06
C LEU A 146 -23.01 -10.87 1.22
N ASN A 147 -21.98 -11.70 1.02
CA ASN A 147 -21.45 -12.54 2.08
C ASN A 147 -20.76 -11.70 3.16
N LEU A 148 -20.02 -10.67 2.75
CA LEU A 148 -19.42 -9.71 3.68
C LEU A 148 -20.49 -8.97 4.50
N ALA A 149 -21.62 -8.60 3.91
CA ALA A 149 -22.73 -7.93 4.61
C ALA A 149 -23.35 -8.76 5.74
N LYS A 150 -23.34 -10.09 5.60
CA LYS A 150 -23.82 -11.04 6.63
C LYS A 150 -22.88 -11.12 7.83
N GLN A 151 -21.62 -10.72 7.70
CA GLN A 151 -20.66 -10.80 8.78
C GLN A 151 -20.91 -9.70 9.85
N PRO A 152 -20.65 -9.98 11.13
CA PRO A 152 -20.73 -8.97 12.18
C PRO A 152 -19.48 -8.06 12.16
N GLY A 153 -19.60 -6.86 12.72
CA GLY A 153 -18.50 -5.89 12.76
C GLY A 153 -17.25 -6.39 13.50
N SER A 154 -17.39 -7.30 14.48
CA SER A 154 -16.25 -7.94 15.15
C SER A 154 -15.44 -8.84 14.22
N THR A 155 -16.11 -9.57 13.31
CA THR A 155 -15.45 -10.38 12.28
C THR A 155 -14.75 -9.47 11.25
N VAL A 156 -15.44 -8.42 10.80
CA VAL A 156 -14.87 -7.43 9.88
C VAL A 156 -13.62 -6.75 10.46
N GLN A 157 -13.56 -6.54 11.78
CA GLN A 157 -12.40 -5.96 12.47
C GLN A 157 -11.13 -6.80 12.34
N ILE A 158 -11.26 -8.13 12.43
CA ILE A 158 -10.15 -9.09 12.51
C ILE A 158 -9.96 -9.87 11.20
N LEU A 159 -10.70 -9.51 10.16
CA LEU A 159 -10.64 -10.14 8.85
C LEU A 159 -9.20 -10.12 8.28
N GLY A 160 -8.71 -11.26 7.81
CA GLY A 160 -7.32 -11.44 7.32
C GLY A 160 -6.27 -11.67 8.42
N ALA A 161 -6.65 -11.61 9.70
CA ALA A 161 -5.80 -12.04 10.82
C ALA A 161 -6.23 -13.40 11.39
N GLU A 162 -6.96 -14.23 10.63
CA GLU A 162 -7.53 -15.49 11.15
C GLU A 162 -6.47 -16.44 11.69
N LYS A 163 -5.33 -16.58 10.99
CA LYS A 163 -4.24 -17.46 11.44
C LYS A 163 -3.72 -17.08 12.81
N ALA A 164 -3.55 -15.78 13.06
CA ALA A 164 -3.11 -15.27 14.36
C ALA A 164 -4.21 -15.39 15.42
N LEU A 165 -5.46 -15.13 15.05
CA LEU A 165 -6.64 -15.27 15.91
C LEU A 165 -6.81 -16.71 16.40
N PHE A 166 -6.86 -17.68 15.48
CA PHE A 166 -7.04 -19.09 15.82
C PHE A 166 -5.86 -19.65 16.61
N ARG A 167 -4.63 -19.21 16.32
CA ARG A 167 -3.46 -19.56 17.13
C ARG A 167 -3.62 -19.04 18.57
N ALA A 168 -3.98 -17.77 18.74
CA ALA A 168 -4.16 -17.17 20.07
C ALA A 168 -5.29 -17.84 20.87
N LEU A 169 -6.40 -18.19 20.22
CA LEU A 169 -7.50 -18.91 20.87
C LEU A 169 -7.07 -20.30 21.34
N LYS A 170 -6.32 -21.04 20.51
CA LYS A 170 -5.79 -22.37 20.88
C LYS A 170 -4.80 -22.31 22.05
N THR A 171 -3.94 -21.30 22.08
CA THR A 171 -2.91 -21.14 23.13
C THR A 171 -3.37 -20.27 24.31
N LYS A 172 -4.64 -19.85 24.34
CA LYS A 172 -5.21 -18.90 25.33
C LYS A 172 -4.39 -17.61 25.48
N HIS A 173 -3.77 -17.17 24.39
CA HIS A 173 -3.01 -15.93 24.33
C HIS A 173 -3.90 -14.75 23.90
N SER A 174 -3.38 -13.53 24.03
CA SER A 174 -4.07 -12.31 23.56
C SER A 174 -4.37 -12.37 22.06
N THR A 175 -5.62 -12.09 21.69
CA THR A 175 -6.09 -12.06 20.30
C THR A 175 -5.64 -10.81 19.55
N PRO A 176 -5.48 -10.88 18.21
CA PRO A 176 -5.17 -9.71 17.40
C PRO A 176 -6.31 -8.68 17.47
N LYS A 177 -5.93 -7.39 17.52
CA LYS A 177 -6.87 -6.27 17.65
C LYS A 177 -7.38 -5.72 16.32
N TYR A 178 -6.73 -6.08 15.22
CA TYR A 178 -7.01 -5.59 13.87
C TYR A 178 -6.53 -6.61 12.84
N GLY A 179 -7.18 -6.64 11.68
CA GLY A 179 -6.75 -7.38 10.48
C GLY A 179 -6.48 -6.42 9.32
N LEU A 180 -7.11 -6.65 8.17
CA LEU A 180 -6.97 -5.84 6.95
C LEU A 180 -7.31 -4.35 7.16
N ILE A 181 -8.21 -4.05 8.10
CA ILE A 181 -8.60 -2.68 8.47
C ILE A 181 -7.43 -1.85 9.03
N TYR A 182 -6.32 -2.46 9.44
CA TYR A 182 -5.13 -1.75 9.91
C TYR A 182 -4.58 -0.76 8.89
N HIS A 183 -4.69 -1.07 7.60
CA HIS A 183 -4.19 -0.23 6.50
C HIS A 183 -5.16 0.90 6.11
N ALA A 184 -6.31 1.03 6.77
CA ALA A 184 -7.23 2.13 6.52
C ALA A 184 -6.62 3.46 7.03
N SER A 185 -6.77 4.54 6.26
CA SER A 185 -6.22 5.87 6.58
C SER A 185 -6.54 6.33 8.00
N LEU A 186 -7.79 6.17 8.45
CA LEU A 186 -8.26 6.54 9.80
C LEU A 186 -7.53 5.79 10.93
N VAL A 187 -7.14 4.54 10.71
CA VAL A 187 -6.41 3.73 11.70
C VAL A 187 -4.91 4.03 11.63
N GLY A 188 -4.40 4.34 10.43
CA GLY A 188 -3.02 4.77 10.21
C GLY A 188 -2.68 6.06 10.95
N GLN A 189 -3.60 7.04 10.94
CA GLN A 189 -3.44 8.33 11.63
C GLN A 189 -3.47 8.22 13.15
N ALA A 190 -4.18 7.24 13.71
CA ALA A 190 -4.36 7.13 15.15
C ALA A 190 -3.07 6.68 15.88
N ALA A 191 -2.83 7.26 17.07
CA ALA A 191 -1.74 6.83 17.94
C ALA A 191 -1.84 5.32 18.30
N PRO A 192 -0.72 4.58 18.48
CA PRO A 192 -0.70 3.12 18.68
C PRO A 192 -1.65 2.60 19.77
N LYS A 193 -1.80 3.36 20.86
CA LYS A 193 -2.70 3.05 21.98
C LYS A 193 -4.18 3.17 21.63
N HIS A 194 -4.52 4.00 20.65
CA HIS A 194 -5.89 4.26 20.21
C HIS A 194 -6.30 3.48 18.95
N LYS A 195 -5.32 2.96 18.18
CA LYS A 195 -5.59 2.15 16.98
C LYS A 195 -6.61 1.05 17.20
N GLY A 196 -6.54 0.31 18.31
CA GLY A 196 -7.52 -0.74 18.64
C GLY A 196 -8.94 -0.22 18.93
N LYS A 197 -9.07 0.96 19.54
CA LYS A 197 -10.38 1.57 19.84
C LYS A 197 -11.03 2.12 18.57
N ILE A 198 -10.22 2.75 17.71
CA ILE A 198 -10.66 3.28 16.42
C ILE A 198 -10.98 2.15 15.46
N SER A 199 -10.14 1.13 15.36
CA SER A 199 -10.39 -0.06 14.51
C SER A 199 -11.73 -0.72 14.84
N ARG A 200 -12.08 -0.88 16.13
CA ARG A 200 -13.39 -1.40 16.53
C ARG A 200 -14.55 -0.50 16.10
N SER A 201 -14.39 0.82 16.26
CA SER A 201 -15.43 1.79 15.89
C SER A 201 -15.62 1.85 14.37
N LEU A 202 -14.49 1.82 13.63
CA LEU A 202 -14.45 1.78 12.18
C LEU A 202 -15.08 0.50 11.65
N ALA A 203 -14.74 -0.67 12.19
CA ALA A 203 -15.31 -1.94 11.75
C ALA A 203 -16.83 -2.03 11.99
N ALA A 204 -17.32 -1.47 13.11
CA ALA A 204 -18.76 -1.39 13.37
C ALA A 204 -19.48 -0.50 12.35
N LYS A 205 -18.90 0.66 12.00
CA LYS A 205 -19.46 1.55 10.97
C LYS A 205 -19.31 1.01 9.56
N ALA A 206 -18.20 0.36 9.25
CA ALA A 206 -17.97 -0.32 7.98
C ALA A 206 -18.99 -1.45 7.79
N ALA A 207 -19.29 -2.27 8.81
CA ALA A 207 -20.31 -3.31 8.71
C ALA A 207 -21.72 -2.75 8.40
N LEU A 208 -22.06 -1.58 8.93
CA LEU A 208 -23.31 -0.89 8.57
C LEU A 208 -23.27 -0.38 7.13
N ALA A 209 -22.17 0.25 6.72
CA ALA A 209 -22.00 0.73 5.35
C ALA A 209 -22.05 -0.40 4.32
N ILE A 210 -21.40 -1.54 4.59
CA ILE A 210 -21.42 -2.73 3.73
C ILE A 210 -22.86 -3.24 3.55
N ARG A 211 -23.67 -3.25 4.61
CA ARG A 211 -25.07 -3.68 4.51
C ARG A 211 -25.91 -2.70 3.73
N CYS A 212 -25.67 -1.40 3.90
CA CYS A 212 -26.32 -0.35 3.12
C CYS A 212 -25.96 -0.49 1.63
N ASP A 213 -24.69 -0.67 1.31
CA ASP A 213 -24.21 -0.84 -0.07
C ASP A 213 -24.70 -2.16 -0.70
N ALA A 214 -24.89 -3.22 0.10
CA ALA A 214 -25.29 -4.54 -0.40
C ALA A 214 -26.81 -4.73 -0.54
N LEU A 215 -27.60 -4.04 0.30
CA LEU A 215 -29.04 -4.27 0.45
C LEU A 215 -29.88 -2.99 0.27
N GLY A 216 -29.26 -1.82 0.23
CA GLY A 216 -29.94 -0.55 0.02
C GLY A 216 -30.21 -0.31 -1.46
N ASP A 217 -31.33 0.35 -1.72
CA ASP A 217 -31.73 0.71 -3.09
C ASP A 217 -31.06 2.01 -3.58
N ASP A 218 -30.65 2.89 -2.65
CA ASP A 218 -29.99 4.16 -2.94
C ASP A 218 -28.46 4.02 -2.97
N GLN A 219 -27.83 4.49 -4.05
CA GLN A 219 -26.37 4.50 -4.24
C GLN A 219 -25.69 5.78 -3.71
N ASP A 220 -26.24 6.38 -2.66
CA ASP A 220 -25.68 7.61 -2.09
C ASP A 220 -24.52 7.33 -1.13
N ASN A 221 -23.44 8.12 -1.23
CA ASN A 221 -22.27 8.07 -0.33
C ASN A 221 -22.51 8.82 0.99
N SER A 222 -23.71 9.36 1.21
CA SER A 222 -24.06 10.25 2.32
C SER A 222 -23.81 9.59 3.67
N MET A 223 -24.22 8.33 3.83
CA MET A 223 -24.01 7.53 5.02
C MET A 223 -22.53 7.28 5.31
N GLY A 224 -21.73 7.01 4.29
CA GLY A 224 -20.28 6.83 4.41
C GLY A 224 -19.59 8.09 4.91
N LEU A 225 -19.91 9.25 4.32
CA LEU A 225 -19.34 10.55 4.68
C LEU A 225 -19.72 10.98 6.10
N GLU A 226 -20.99 10.83 6.48
CA GLU A 226 -21.45 11.20 7.83
C GLU A 226 -20.78 10.32 8.90
N ASN A 227 -20.72 9.00 8.66
CA ASN A 227 -20.05 8.08 9.58
C ASN A 227 -18.54 8.34 9.64
N ARG A 228 -17.91 8.74 8.53
CA ARG A 228 -16.50 9.15 8.50
C ARG A 228 -16.27 10.36 9.41
N ALA A 229 -17.07 11.42 9.26
CA ALA A 229 -16.97 12.62 10.09
C ALA A 229 -17.15 12.31 11.59
N LYS A 230 -18.10 11.43 11.94
CA LYS A 230 -18.30 10.95 13.32
C LYS A 230 -17.07 10.21 13.86
N LEU A 231 -16.40 9.41 13.03
CA LEU A 231 -15.18 8.68 13.41
C LEU A 231 -13.98 9.61 13.57
N GLU A 232 -13.82 10.60 12.68
CA GLU A 232 -12.77 11.61 12.78
C GLU A 232 -12.93 12.49 14.03
N ALA A 233 -14.16 12.93 14.34
CA ALA A 233 -14.46 13.65 15.58
C ALA A 233 -14.12 12.81 16.82
N ARG A 234 -14.42 11.50 16.78
CA ARG A 234 -14.06 10.57 17.86
C ARG A 234 -12.56 10.38 17.99
N LEU A 235 -11.82 10.32 16.88
CA LEU A 235 -10.36 10.23 16.88
C LEU A 235 -9.75 11.47 17.55
N ARG A 236 -10.16 12.66 17.12
CA ARG A 236 -9.73 13.94 17.73
C ARG A 236 -10.05 14.00 19.23
N ALA A 237 -11.23 13.52 19.64
CA ALA A 237 -11.61 13.49 21.05
C ALA A 237 -10.77 12.52 21.89
N LEU A 238 -10.29 11.41 21.31
CA LEU A 238 -9.42 10.47 22.01
C LEU A 238 -8.01 11.03 22.17
N GLU A 239 -7.48 11.66 21.12
CA GLU A 239 -6.15 12.30 21.15
C GLU A 239 -6.13 13.54 22.06
N GLY A 240 -7.15 14.39 21.98
CA GLY A 240 -7.29 15.56 22.85
C GLY A 240 -7.43 15.21 24.34
N LYS A 241 -8.03 14.06 24.66
CA LYS A 241 -8.12 13.58 26.06
C LYS A 241 -6.77 13.15 26.63
N GLU A 242 -5.80 12.75 25.82
CA GLU A 242 -4.45 12.43 26.31
C GLU A 242 -3.67 13.70 26.64
N LEU A 243 -3.78 14.76 25.83
CA LEU A 243 -3.19 16.07 26.15
C LEU A 243 -3.70 16.62 27.49
N GLY A 244 -5.01 16.51 27.75
CA GLY A 244 -5.61 16.94 29.02
C GLY A 244 -5.19 16.12 30.24
N ARG A 245 -4.97 14.81 30.08
CA ARG A 245 -4.47 13.94 31.18
C ARG A 245 -2.98 14.18 31.47
N SER A 246 -2.17 14.40 30.44
CA SER A 246 -0.75 14.73 30.61
C SER A 246 -0.57 16.10 31.27
N ALA A 247 -1.39 17.10 30.92
CA ALA A 247 -1.39 18.41 31.58
C ALA A 247 -1.87 18.34 33.05
N GLY A 248 -2.84 17.48 33.36
CA GLY A 248 -3.34 17.27 34.73
C GLY A 248 -2.38 16.53 35.66
N SER A 249 -1.45 15.74 35.11
CA SER A 249 -0.48 14.97 35.90
C SER A 249 0.73 15.78 36.36
N ALA A 250 0.93 17.00 35.83
CA ALA A 250 2.06 17.87 36.19
C ALA A 250 1.84 18.68 37.48
N LYS A 251 0.61 18.74 38.03
CA LYS A 251 0.35 19.29 39.36
C LYS A 251 0.60 18.24 40.45
N GLY A 252 1.85 17.81 40.57
CA GLY A 252 2.32 17.02 41.72
C GLY A 252 2.19 17.87 42.99
N LYS A 253 1.59 17.27 44.04
CA LYS A 253 1.47 17.89 45.37
C LYS A 253 2.84 18.41 45.85
N PRO A 254 2.94 19.62 46.42
CA PRO A 254 4.18 20.05 47.05
C PRO A 254 4.49 19.11 48.21
N LYS A 255 5.71 18.55 48.21
CA LYS A 255 6.24 17.83 49.37
C LYS A 255 6.35 18.84 50.51
N ILE A 256 5.59 18.59 51.57
CA ILE A 256 5.73 19.30 52.85
C ILE A 256 6.95 18.66 53.52
N GLU A 257 7.98 19.47 53.79
CA GLU A 257 9.14 19.13 54.63
C GLU A 257 8.73 18.91 56.09
#